data_AF-A0A8S3Z9Y4-F1
#
_entry.id   AF-A0A8S3Z9Y4-F1
#
_cell.length_a   1.000
_cell.length_b   1.000
_cell.length_c   1.000
_cell.angle_alpha   90.00
_cell.angle_beta   90.00
_cell.angle_gamma   90.00
#
_symmetry.space_group_name_H-M   'P 1'
#
loop_
_entity.id
_entity.type
_entity.pdbx_description
1 polymer ?
#
loop_
_entity_poly.entity_id
_entity_poly.type
_entity_poly.pdbx_seq_one_letter_code
_entity_poly.pdbx_strand_id
1 'polypeptide(L)'
;MDNKAMFSQIAEITSCLYLSSATAVRAENIRSLGITHIINVTVEIPNLQLPHVETIQIHVDDLPNARLGLYFDRCADKIHQ
;
A
#
# COMPACT_ATOMS: atom_id res chain seq x y z
N MET A 1 25.84 1.87 2.94
CA MET A 1 24.58 2.25 2.27
C MET A 1 23.52 2.32 3.34
N ASP A 2 22.94 3.51 3.56
CA ASP A 2 21.95 3.70 4.62
C ASP A 2 20.64 3.01 4.24
N ASN A 3 20.32 1.89 4.91
CA ASN A 3 19.10 1.10 4.69
C ASN A 3 17.80 1.93 4.73
N LYS A 4 17.83 3.11 5.35
CA LYS A 4 16.68 4.01 5.48
C LYS A 4 16.19 4.55 4.13
N ALA A 5 17.08 4.76 3.15
CA ALA A 5 16.71 5.25 1.81
C ALA A 5 16.10 4.15 0.93
N MET A 6 16.39 2.88 1.22
CA MET A 6 15.82 1.74 0.48
C MET A 6 14.34 1.56 0.81
N PHE A 7 13.94 1.89 2.05
CA PHE A 7 12.55 1.86 2.51
C PHE A 7 11.80 3.18 2.27
N SER A 8 12.22 4.08 1.40
CA SER A 8 11.39 5.25 1.00
C SER A 8 10.96 5.19 -0.46
N GLN A 9 11.08 4.02 -1.09
CA GLN A 9 10.85 3.85 -2.52
C GLN A 9 9.41 3.41 -2.80
N ILE A 10 8.86 3.95 -3.87
CA ILE A 10 7.64 3.48 -4.52
C ILE A 10 8.07 2.92 -5.86
N ALA A 11 7.77 1.64 -6.11
CA ALA A 11 8.05 0.97 -7.37
C ALA A 11 6.74 0.79 -8.14
N GLU A 12 6.71 1.21 -9.40
CA GLU A 12 5.64 0.86 -10.32
C GLU A 12 5.83 -0.60 -10.76
N ILE A 13 4.80 -1.43 -10.57
CA ILE A 13 4.80 -2.84 -10.95
C ILE A 13 4.19 -2.99 -12.34
N THR A 14 3.06 -2.32 -12.55
CA THR A 14 2.38 -2.15 -13.84
C THR A 14 1.77 -0.75 -13.90
N SER A 15 1.25 -0.37 -15.07
CA SER A 15 0.50 0.89 -15.22
C SER A 15 -0.52 1.03 -14.09
N CYS A 16 -0.41 2.12 -13.32
CA CYS A 16 -1.29 2.48 -12.21
C CYS A 16 -1.26 1.54 -10.98
N LEU A 17 -0.31 0.60 -10.89
CA LEU A 17 -0.14 -0.29 -9.74
C LEU A 17 1.27 -0.14 -9.15
N TYR A 18 1.33 0.18 -7.87
CA TYR A 18 2.58 0.48 -7.17
C TYR A 18 2.74 -0.36 -5.91
N LEU A 19 3.98 -0.72 -5.61
CA LEU A 19 4.38 -1.35 -4.35
C LEU A 19 5.32 -0.42 -3.60
N SER A 20 5.08 -0.23 -2.30
CA SER A 20 5.91 0.64 -1.48
C SER A 20 5.93 0.20 -0.03
N SER A 21 6.92 0.68 0.72
CA SER A 21 6.91 0.67 2.17
C SER A 21 5.97 1.75 2.71
N ALA A 22 5.50 1.58 3.95
CA ALA A 22 4.63 2.56 4.60
C ALA A 22 5.27 3.97 4.70
N THR A 23 6.59 4.05 4.86
CA THR A 23 7.34 5.31 4.95
C THR A 23 7.37 6.11 3.65
N ALA A 24 7.13 5.47 2.51
CA ALA A 24 7.04 6.13 1.21
C ALA A 24 5.66 6.73 0.92
N VAL A 25 4.63 6.30 1.68
CA VAL A 25 3.24 6.78 1.57
C VAL A 25 3.13 8.19 2.15
N ARG A 26 3.35 9.19 1.31
CA ARG A 26 3.29 10.63 1.64
C ARG A 26 2.34 11.34 0.69
N ALA A 27 1.62 12.35 1.18
CA ALA A 27 0.63 13.10 0.40
C ALA A 27 1.16 13.63 -0.94
N GLU A 28 2.44 14.04 -0.97
CA GLU A 28 3.11 14.51 -2.19
C GLU A 28 3.27 13.41 -3.24
N ASN A 29 3.68 12.21 -2.82
CA ASN A 29 3.89 11.05 -3.69
C ASN A 29 2.56 10.50 -4.20
N ILE A 30 1.57 10.39 -3.31
CA ILE A 30 0.21 9.93 -3.67
C ILE A 30 -0.40 10.86 -4.73
N ARG A 31 -0.27 12.18 -4.54
CA ARG A 31 -0.77 13.17 -5.50
C ARG A 31 0.00 13.14 -6.83
N SER A 32 1.33 13.07 -6.80
CA SER A 32 2.14 13.11 -8.03
C SER A 32 1.94 11.87 -8.91
N LEU A 33 1.74 10.71 -8.29
CA LEU A 33 1.47 9.44 -8.98
C LEU A 33 -0.02 9.26 -9.34
N GLY A 34 -0.89 10.19 -8.93
CA GLY A 34 -2.33 10.11 -9.20
C GLY A 34 -3.02 8.93 -8.50
N ILE A 35 -2.52 8.51 -7.34
CA ILE A 35 -3.07 7.39 -6.58
C ILE A 35 -4.45 7.76 -6.04
N THR A 36 -5.45 6.95 -6.36
CA THR A 36 -6.84 7.07 -5.88
C THR A 36 -7.20 6.03 -4.82
N HIS A 37 -6.41 4.95 -4.73
CA HIS A 37 -6.65 3.82 -3.84
C HIS A 37 -5.38 3.39 -3.12
N ILE A 38 -5.49 3.11 -1.82
CA ILE A 38 -4.40 2.55 -1.01
C ILE A 38 -4.89 1.25 -0.35
N ILE A 39 -4.10 0.18 -0.51
CA ILE A 39 -4.26 -1.07 0.23
C ILE A 39 -3.14 -1.11 1.27
N ASN A 40 -3.46 -0.82 2.52
CA ASN A 40 -2.53 -0.90 3.64
C ASN A 40 -2.55 -2.32 4.22
N VAL A 41 -1.45 -3.06 4.10
CA VAL A 41 -1.31 -4.44 4.59
C VAL A 41 -0.38 -4.47 5.80
N THR A 42 -0.74 -3.70 6.83
CA THR A 42 0.01 -3.63 8.10
C THR A 42 -0.97 -3.70 9.28
N VAL A 43 -0.48 -4.22 10.41
CA VAL A 43 -1.26 -4.28 11.65
C VAL A 43 -1.11 -2.98 12.43
N GLU A 44 0.10 -2.42 12.44
CA GLU A 44 0.51 -1.33 13.32
C GLU A 44 0.50 0.07 12.69
N ILE A 45 0.54 0.16 11.35
CA ILE A 45 0.61 1.47 10.69
C ILE A 45 -0.79 1.99 10.38
N PRO A 46 -1.20 3.16 10.91
CA PRO A 46 -2.51 3.73 10.60
C PRO A 46 -2.56 4.23 9.15
N ASN A 47 -3.77 4.24 8.59
CA ASN A 47 -4.00 4.83 7.27
C ASN A 47 -3.73 6.34 7.24
N LEU A 48 -3.05 6.79 6.20
CA LEU A 48 -2.95 8.20 5.87
C LEU A 48 -4.29 8.69 5.32
N GLN A 49 -4.94 9.60 6.05
CA GLN A 49 -6.22 10.18 5.62
C GLN A 49 -5.98 11.29 4.61
N LEU A 50 -6.39 11.07 3.35
CA LEU A 50 -6.30 12.07 2.28
C LEU A 50 -7.66 12.25 1.61
N PRO A 51 -8.06 13.49 1.27
CA PRO A 51 -9.26 13.72 0.48
C PRO A 51 -9.19 12.97 -0.85
N HIS A 52 -10.30 12.36 -1.25
CA HIS A 52 -10.45 11.66 -2.54
C HIS A 52 -9.55 10.44 -2.75
N VAL A 53 -8.88 9.95 -1.71
CA VAL A 53 -8.13 8.70 -1.73
C VAL A 53 -8.85 7.70 -0.84
N GLU A 54 -9.35 6.62 -1.43
CA GLU A 54 -9.98 5.56 -0.65
C GLU A 54 -8.91 4.60 -0.13
N THR A 55 -8.93 4.32 1.17
CA THR A 55 -7.96 3.42 1.80
C THR A 55 -8.67 2.26 2.47
N ILE A 56 -8.22 1.03 2.18
CA ILE A 56 -8.56 -0.15 2.96
C ILE A 56 -7.34 -0.60 3.75
N GLN A 57 -7.58 -1.12 4.96
CA GLN A 57 -6.52 -1.72 5.78
C GLN A 57 -6.82 -3.18 6.06
N ILE A 58 -5.83 -4.03 5.82
CA ILE A 58 -5.83 -5.45 6.10
C ILE A 58 -4.83 -5.68 7.24
N HIS A 59 -5.37 -6.03 8.39
CA HIS A 59 -4.58 -6.34 9.58
C HIS A 59 -4.15 -7.81 9.50
N VAL A 60 -2.99 -8.04 8.90
CA VAL A 60 -2.39 -9.37 8.79
C VAL A 60 -0.93 -9.32 9.18
N ASP A 61 -0.51 -10.26 10.02
CA ASP A 61 0.88 -10.36 10.46
C ASP A 61 1.79 -10.83 9.33
N ASP A 62 3.02 -10.34 9.29
CA ASP A 62 4.07 -10.82 8.40
C ASP A 62 4.67 -12.13 8.95
N LEU A 63 3.86 -13.19 8.92
CA LEU A 63 4.23 -14.52 9.40
C LEU A 63 3.96 -15.57 8.31
N PRO A 64 4.79 -16.63 8.21
CA PRO A 64 4.60 -17.67 7.19
C PRO A 64 3.26 -18.41 7.26
N ASN A 65 2.60 -18.40 8.42
CA ASN A 65 1.30 -19.04 8.66
C ASN A 65 0.11 -18.08 8.49
N ALA A 66 0.35 -16.80 8.18
CA ALA A 66 -0.71 -15.83 7.96
C ALA A 66 -1.55 -16.22 6.75
N ARG A 67 -2.88 -16.17 6.90
CA ARG A 67 -3.83 -16.63 5.87
C ARG A 67 -4.11 -15.52 4.83
N LEU A 68 -3.07 -15.07 4.12
CA LEU A 68 -3.15 -14.00 3.12
C LEU A 68 -4.20 -14.27 2.03
N GLY A 69 -4.39 -15.54 1.66
CA GLY A 69 -5.33 -15.95 0.62
C GLY A 69 -6.79 -15.54 0.88
N LEU A 70 -7.18 -15.29 2.13
CA LEU A 70 -8.52 -14.81 2.48
C LEU A 70 -8.82 -13.39 1.96
N TYR A 71 -7.79 -12.63 1.57
CA TYR A 71 -7.91 -11.25 1.12
C TYR A 71 -7.63 -11.06 -0.37
N PHE A 72 -7.20 -12.11 -1.08
CA PHE A 72 -6.75 -12.01 -2.47
C PHE A 72 -7.85 -11.47 -3.39
N ASP A 73 -9.05 -12.04 -3.35
CA ASP A 73 -10.15 -11.60 -4.22
C ASP A 73 -10.52 -10.14 -3.95
N ARG A 74 -10.68 -9.76 -2.68
CA ARG A 74 -11.01 -8.37 -2.30
C ARG A 74 -9.94 -7.37 -2.75
N CYS A 75 -8.66 -7.73 -2.64
CA CYS A 75 -7.56 -6.88 -3.11
C CYS A 75 -7.51 -6.80 -4.62
N ALA A 76 -7.70 -7.94 -5.31
CA ALA A 76 -7.72 -7.99 -6.76
C ALA A 76 -8.86 -7.15 -7.34
N ASP A 77 -10.06 -7.25 -6.76
CA ASP A 77 -11.20 -6.41 -7.15
C ASP A 77 -10.87 -4.92 -6.99
N LYS A 78 -10.20 -4.54 -5.89
CA LYS A 78 -9.81 -3.15 -5.63
C LYS A 78 -8.77 -2.63 -6.60
N ILE A 79 -7.84 -3.48 -7.03
CA ILE A 79 -6.80 -3.15 -8.01
C ILE A 79 -7.41 -2.93 -9.42
N HIS A 80 -8.54 -3.57 -9.74
CA HIS A 80 -9.19 -3.47 -11.06
C HIS A 80 -10.32 -2.42 -11.14
N GLN A 81 -10.52 -1.59 -10.12
CA GLN A 81 -11.48 -0.47 -10.10
C GLN A 81 -10.91 0.77 -10.79
#